data_AF-X0WMC5-F1
#
_entry.id   AF-X0WMC5-F1
#
_cell.length_a   1.000
_cell.length_b   1.000
_cell.length_c   1.000
_cell.angle_alpha   90.00
_cell.angle_beta   90.00
_cell.angle_gamma   90.00
#
_symmetry.space_group_name_H-M   'P 1'
#
loop_
_entity.id
_entity.type
_entity.pdbx_description
1 polymer ?
#
loop_
_entity_poly.entity_id
_entity_poly.type
_entity_poly.pdbx_seq_one_letter_code
_entity_poly.pdbx_strand_id
1 'polypeptide(L)'
;MQFYQFPDMRGAGTTAIWLGYYAKEWSFTGNTEFAVTHGLRGRPGHDPNLTGRLNPYCSVDSDMQIVNQMLKYYKFGFGFVTDEVCYLIREGRLSRGAAAKLVRQYDGRCGGRYTREFCEYIGISERVFWRVTNGWVNRELFERSTSWWKPKFEVGR
;
A
#
# COMPACT_ATOMS: atom_id res chain seq x y z
N MET A 1 8.75 -20.27 -15.17
CA MET A 1 8.91 -19.02 -14.39
C MET A 1 10.16 -19.20 -13.54
N GLN A 2 11.27 -18.56 -13.90
CA GLN A 2 12.51 -18.63 -13.13
C GLN A 2 12.41 -17.55 -12.06
N PHE A 3 12.24 -17.95 -10.80
CA PHE A 3 12.31 -17.00 -9.69
C PHE A 3 13.76 -16.54 -9.56
N TYR A 4 13.97 -15.24 -9.34
CA TYR A 4 15.30 -14.69 -9.06
C TYR A 4 15.91 -15.44 -7.87
N GLN A 5 17.04 -16.11 -8.09
CA GLN A 5 17.83 -16.67 -7.00
C GLN A 5 18.82 -15.60 -6.54
N PHE A 6 18.76 -15.26 -5.26
CA PHE A 6 19.79 -14.42 -4.67
C PHE A 6 21.16 -15.10 -4.89
N PRO A 7 22.15 -14.37 -5.41
CA PRO A 7 23.49 -14.92 -5.58
C PRO A 7 24.04 -15.39 -4.23
N ASP A 8 24.73 -16.53 -4.22
CA ASP A 8 25.44 -16.98 -3.03
C ASP A 8 26.61 -16.03 -2.77
N MET A 9 26.45 -15.19 -1.74
CA MET A 9 27.44 -14.18 -1.37
C MET A 9 28.61 -14.79 -0.56
N ARG A 10 28.55 -16.09 -0.21
CA ARG A 10 29.65 -16.78 0.49
C ARG A 10 30.86 -16.88 -0.45
N GLY A 11 31.92 -16.15 -0.13
CA GLY A 11 33.16 -16.11 -0.92
C GLY A 11 33.28 -14.91 -1.86
N ALA A 12 32.25 -14.06 -1.99
CA ALA A 12 32.29 -12.86 -2.83
C ALA A 12 33.07 -11.68 -2.20
N GLY A 13 33.75 -11.88 -1.06
CA GLY A 13 34.44 -10.81 -0.31
C GLY A 13 33.54 -9.64 0.12
N THR A 14 32.22 -9.83 0.10
CA THR A 14 31.23 -8.77 0.34
C THR A 14 30.63 -8.90 1.73
N THR A 15 30.57 -7.80 2.47
CA THR A 15 29.96 -7.74 3.81
C THR A 15 28.56 -7.14 3.72
N ALA A 16 27.54 -7.90 4.13
CA ALA A 16 26.19 -7.37 4.30
C ALA A 16 26.05 -6.72 5.68
N ILE A 17 25.73 -5.43 5.71
CA ILE A 17 25.54 -4.66 6.95
C ILE A 17 24.07 -4.27 7.06
N TRP A 18 23.44 -4.61 8.19
CA TRP A 18 22.10 -4.14 8.50
C TRP A 18 22.16 -2.72 9.05
N LEU A 19 21.91 -1.73 8.19
CA LEU A 19 22.01 -0.29 8.54
C LEU A 19 21.06 0.13 9.65
N GLY A 20 19.92 -0.55 9.82
CA GLY A 20 18.93 -0.21 10.84
C GLY A 20 19.45 -0.27 12.28
N TYR A 21 20.54 -0.99 12.54
CA TYR A 21 21.19 -1.01 13.87
C TYR A 21 22.04 0.25 14.13
N TYR A 22 22.58 0.87 13.08
CA TYR A 22 23.52 1.99 13.17
C TYR A 22 22.87 3.34 12.91
N ALA A 23 21.76 3.36 12.17
CA ALA A 23 21.00 4.57 11.93
C ALA A 23 20.36 5.05 13.24
N LYS A 24 20.69 6.28 13.67
CA LYS A 24 20.11 6.93 14.86
C LYS A 24 18.58 7.03 14.76
N GLU A 25 18.08 7.23 13.55
CA GLU A 25 16.66 7.34 13.23
C GLU A 25 16.37 6.45 12.02
N TRP A 26 15.44 5.51 12.16
CA TRP A 26 14.95 4.65 11.07
C TRP A 26 13.42 4.57 11.14
N SER A 27 12.78 5.68 10.81
CA SER A 27 11.32 5.82 10.78
C SER A 27 10.78 6.08 9.39
N PHE A 28 9.50 5.79 9.21
CA PHE A 28 8.81 6.05 7.96
C PHE A 28 8.80 7.56 7.65
N THR A 29 8.50 8.36 8.68
CA THR A 29 8.45 9.82 8.56
C THR A 29 9.84 10.42 8.38
N GLY A 30 10.81 10.04 9.22
CA GLY A 30 12.18 10.56 9.15
C GLY A 30 12.87 10.23 7.83
N ASN A 31 12.71 9.01 7.31
CA ASN A 31 13.26 8.62 6.01
C ASN A 31 12.61 9.42 4.86
N THR A 32 11.31 9.69 4.96
CA THR A 32 10.60 10.52 3.97
C THR A 32 11.14 11.95 3.97
N GLU A 33 11.24 12.58 5.15
CA GLU A 33 11.76 13.94 5.32
C GLU A 33 13.21 14.05 4.80
N PHE A 34 14.06 13.09 5.17
CA PHE A 34 15.44 13.02 4.68
C PHE A 34 15.48 12.91 3.15
N ALA A 35 14.72 11.99 2.55
CA ALA A 35 14.77 11.81 1.10
C ALA A 35 14.25 13.04 0.34
N VAL A 36 13.17 13.68 0.83
CA VAL A 36 12.58 14.88 0.21
C VAL A 36 13.57 16.05 0.23
N THR A 37 14.27 16.27 1.35
CA THR A 37 15.31 17.32 1.44
C THR A 37 16.49 17.08 0.49
N HIS A 38 16.69 15.83 0.03
CA HIS A 38 17.73 15.44 -0.91
C HIS A 38 17.21 15.21 -2.34
N GLY A 39 15.99 15.66 -2.66
CA GLY A 39 15.48 15.72 -4.02
C GLY A 39 14.49 14.62 -4.40
N LEU A 40 14.06 13.76 -3.46
CA LEU A 40 12.94 12.85 -3.72
C LEU A 40 11.67 13.66 -4.02
N ARG A 41 11.04 13.35 -5.16
CA ARG A 41 9.77 13.94 -5.56
C ARG A 41 8.65 12.96 -5.29
N GLY A 42 7.61 13.44 -4.61
CA GLY A 42 6.40 12.66 -4.39
C GLY A 42 5.58 12.53 -5.67
N ARG A 43 4.57 11.67 -5.61
CA ARG A 43 3.60 11.47 -6.69
C ARG A 43 2.89 12.80 -7.03
N PRO A 44 3.00 13.30 -8.28
CA PRO A 44 2.29 14.50 -8.70
C PRO A 44 0.77 14.35 -8.58
N GLY A 45 0.09 15.37 -8.05
CA GLY A 45 -1.37 15.35 -7.91
C GLY A 45 -1.89 14.21 -7.03
N HIS A 46 -1.14 13.84 -5.98
CA HIS A 46 -1.54 12.81 -5.04
C HIS A 46 -2.89 13.12 -4.39
N ASP A 47 -3.82 12.16 -4.47
CA ASP A 47 -5.12 12.19 -3.81
C ASP A 47 -5.37 10.83 -3.12
N PRO A 48 -5.46 10.79 -1.78
CA PRO A 48 -5.76 9.58 -1.02
C PRO A 48 -7.04 8.86 -1.45
N ASN A 49 -8.03 9.56 -2.02
CA ASN A 49 -9.26 8.94 -2.55
C ASN A 49 -9.00 8.11 -3.81
N LEU A 50 -7.92 8.40 -4.52
CA LEU A 50 -7.49 7.63 -5.69
C LEU A 50 -6.43 6.60 -5.31
N THR A 51 -5.47 6.96 -4.45
CA THR A 51 -4.32 6.09 -4.17
C THR A 51 -4.56 5.10 -3.04
N GLY A 52 -5.49 5.38 -2.11
CA GLY A 52 -5.63 4.62 -0.88
C GLY A 52 -4.35 4.65 -0.04
N ARG A 53 -3.71 5.82 0.02
CA ARG A 53 -2.47 6.10 0.75
C ARG A 53 -2.48 7.53 1.27
N LEU A 54 -1.81 7.76 2.39
CA LEU A 54 -1.62 9.07 3.01
C LEU A 54 -0.31 9.71 2.58
N ASN A 55 0.75 8.92 2.41
CA ASN A 55 2.07 9.41 2.06
C ASN A 55 2.28 9.39 0.52
N PRO A 56 2.53 10.55 -0.12
CA PRO A 56 2.78 10.63 -1.57
C PRO A 56 4.17 10.14 -1.99
N TYR A 57 5.07 9.82 -1.05
CA TYR A 57 6.47 9.51 -1.31
C TYR A 57 6.79 7.99 -1.33
N CYS A 58 5.78 7.13 -1.16
CA CYS A 58 5.97 5.68 -1.12
C CYS A 58 5.67 4.99 -2.46
N SER A 59 6.58 4.11 -2.87
CA SER A 59 6.51 3.35 -4.13
C SER A 59 6.20 4.29 -5.31
N VAL A 60 7.02 5.33 -5.46
CA VAL A 60 6.88 6.36 -6.51
C VAL A 60 7.40 5.89 -7.88
N ASP A 61 8.05 4.73 -7.93
CA ASP A 61 8.55 4.06 -9.11
C ASP A 61 7.43 3.35 -9.92
N SER A 62 6.31 3.00 -9.28
CA SER A 62 5.22 2.27 -9.93
C SER A 62 3.85 2.46 -9.29
N ASP A 63 2.82 2.44 -10.12
CA ASP A 63 1.42 2.58 -9.71
C ASP A 63 0.76 1.23 -9.40
N MET A 64 1.43 0.13 -9.79
CA MET A 64 0.92 -1.24 -9.63
C MET A 64 0.69 -1.59 -8.16
N GLN A 65 1.49 -1.01 -7.26
CA GLN A 65 1.33 -1.22 -5.84
C GLN A 65 -0.01 -0.66 -5.32
N ILE A 66 -0.63 0.33 -5.97
CA ILE A 66 -1.95 0.86 -5.55
C ILE A 66 -3.01 -0.22 -5.75
N VAL A 67 -2.98 -0.90 -6.90
CA VAL A 67 -3.87 -2.02 -7.19
C VAL A 67 -3.63 -3.18 -6.23
N ASN A 68 -2.36 -3.51 -5.97
CA ASN A 68 -2.01 -4.56 -5.00
C ASN A 68 -2.60 -4.30 -3.61
N GLN A 69 -2.52 -3.07 -3.09
CA GLN A 69 -3.02 -2.72 -1.76
C GLN A 69 -4.56 -2.75 -1.69
N MET A 70 -5.24 -2.41 -2.78
CA MET A 70 -6.70 -2.60 -2.88
C MET A 70 -7.09 -4.09 -2.89
N LEU A 71 -6.35 -4.93 -3.62
CA LEU A 71 -6.58 -6.38 -3.60
C LEU A 71 -6.33 -6.98 -2.20
N LYS A 72 -5.28 -6.51 -1.50
CA LYS A 72 -5.00 -6.84 -0.10
C LYS A 72 -6.19 -6.48 0.79
N TYR A 73 -6.75 -5.28 0.63
CA TYR A 73 -7.91 -4.83 1.36
C TYR A 73 -9.12 -5.76 1.16
N TYR A 74 -9.48 -6.12 -0.07
CA TYR A 74 -10.60 -7.03 -0.30
C TYR A 74 -10.37 -8.46 0.20
N LYS A 75 -9.11 -8.88 0.34
CA LYS A 75 -8.77 -10.21 0.85
C LYS A 75 -8.74 -10.26 2.38
N PHE A 76 -8.22 -9.22 3.03
CA PHE A 76 -7.86 -9.26 4.45
C PHE A 76 -8.51 -8.16 5.31
N GLY A 77 -9.20 -7.19 4.71
CA GLY A 77 -9.88 -6.12 5.44
C GLY A 77 -9.00 -4.93 5.82
N PHE A 78 -7.75 -4.89 5.37
CA PHE A 78 -6.85 -3.75 5.56
C PHE A 78 -5.99 -3.51 4.31
N GLY A 79 -5.79 -2.25 3.96
CA GLY A 79 -4.97 -1.80 2.84
C GLY A 79 -3.72 -1.07 3.34
N PHE A 80 -3.26 -0.09 2.57
CA PHE A 80 -2.00 0.61 2.88
C PHE A 80 -2.17 1.70 3.94
N VAL A 81 -3.35 2.34 4.01
CA VAL A 81 -3.60 3.39 5.00
C VAL A 81 -3.48 2.83 6.41
N THR A 82 -3.97 1.60 6.63
CA THR A 82 -3.79 0.89 7.91
C THR A 82 -2.31 0.73 8.26
N ASP A 83 -1.46 0.34 7.30
CA ASP A 83 -0.02 0.17 7.54
C ASP A 83 0.61 1.53 7.93
N GLU A 84 0.32 2.58 7.17
CA GLU A 84 0.85 3.94 7.41
C GLU A 84 0.45 4.50 8.77
N VAL A 85 -0.84 4.41 9.14
CA VAL A 85 -1.28 4.92 10.44
C VAL A 85 -0.70 4.11 11.61
N CYS A 86 -0.43 2.81 11.43
CA CYS A 86 0.26 2.01 12.42
C CYS A 86 1.70 2.50 12.67
N TYR A 87 2.43 2.94 11.63
CA TYR A 87 3.72 3.60 11.80
C TYR A 87 3.57 4.91 12.58
N LEU A 88 2.62 5.77 12.18
CA LEU A 88 2.42 7.07 12.82
C LEU A 88 2.00 6.95 14.29
N ILE A 89 1.18 5.96 14.65
CA ILE A 89 0.83 5.68 16.06
C ILE A 89 2.07 5.27 16.85
N ARG A 90 2.90 4.37 16.30
CA ARG A 90 4.13 3.89 16.97
C ARG A 90 5.13 5.02 17.20
N GLU A 91 5.17 5.98 16.27
CA GLU A 91 5.99 7.19 16.38
C GLU A 91 5.37 8.27 17.29
N GLY A 92 4.18 8.04 17.86
CA GLY A 92 3.48 9.03 18.69
C GLY A 92 2.94 10.23 17.92
N ARG A 93 2.89 10.16 16.58
CA ARG A 93 2.48 11.24 15.68
C ARG A 93 0.98 11.25 15.39
N LEU A 94 0.27 10.16 15.69
CA LEU A 94 -1.16 10.02 15.39
C LEU A 94 -1.87 9.27 16.52
N SER A 95 -3.02 9.79 16.96
CA SER A 95 -3.86 9.10 17.94
C SER A 95 -4.66 7.96 17.28
N ARG A 96 -4.98 6.91 18.04
CA ARG A 96 -5.81 5.79 17.55
C ARG A 96 -7.15 6.25 16.97
N GLY A 97 -7.79 7.24 17.60
CA GLY A 97 -9.05 7.79 17.12
C GLY A 97 -8.92 8.55 15.79
N ALA A 98 -7.85 9.33 15.60
CA ALA A 98 -7.58 9.99 14.32
C ALA A 98 -7.21 8.98 13.23
N ALA A 99 -6.41 7.96 13.56
CA ALA A 99 -6.08 6.86 12.67
C ALA A 99 -7.31 6.11 12.18
N ALA A 100 -8.24 5.77 13.06
CA ALA A 100 -9.47 5.08 12.68
C ALA A 100 -10.31 5.89 11.67
N LYS A 101 -10.35 7.23 11.79
CA LYS A 101 -11.04 8.10 10.82
C LYS A 101 -10.39 8.03 9.44
N LEU A 102 -9.06 8.10 9.37
CA LEU A 102 -8.32 8.04 8.11
C LEU A 102 -8.49 6.69 7.41
N VAL A 103 -8.40 5.58 8.15
CA VAL A 103 -8.60 4.23 7.60
C VAL A 103 -10.01 4.09 7.03
N ARG A 104 -11.04 4.51 7.77
CA ARG A 104 -12.44 4.45 7.29
C ARG A 104 -12.66 5.26 6.01
N GLN A 105 -11.93 6.36 5.84
CA GLN A 105 -12.10 7.24 4.69
C GLN A 105 -11.37 6.74 3.44
N TYR A 106 -10.10 6.32 3.61
CA TYR A 106 -9.17 6.15 2.50
C TYR A 106 -8.68 4.72 2.30
N ASP A 107 -8.83 3.81 3.27
CA ASP A 107 -8.26 2.47 3.12
C ASP A 107 -9.00 1.65 2.06
N GLY A 108 -8.24 0.91 1.25
CA GLY A 108 -8.77 0.14 0.12
C GLY A 108 -9.22 0.96 -1.10
N ARG A 109 -9.05 2.29 -1.09
CA ARG A 109 -9.33 3.13 -2.27
C ARG A 109 -8.36 2.83 -3.41
N CYS A 110 -8.89 2.81 -4.62
CA CYS A 110 -8.12 2.66 -5.86
C CYS A 110 -8.89 3.33 -7.00
N GLY A 111 -8.33 4.40 -7.54
CA GLY A 111 -8.88 5.09 -8.70
C GLY A 111 -8.89 4.19 -9.93
N GLY A 112 -9.93 4.30 -10.76
CA GLY A 112 -10.10 3.46 -11.95
C GLY A 112 -8.91 3.49 -12.91
N ARG A 113 -8.19 4.63 -13.01
CA ARG A 113 -6.98 4.76 -13.83
C ARG A 113 -5.92 3.71 -13.50
N TYR A 114 -5.68 3.43 -12.22
CA TYR A 114 -4.64 2.50 -11.79
C TYR A 114 -5.01 1.06 -12.12
N THR A 115 -6.29 0.72 -11.97
CA THR A 115 -6.81 -0.59 -12.40
C THR A 115 -6.66 -0.76 -13.91
N ARG A 116 -6.95 0.29 -14.69
CA ARG A 116 -6.80 0.27 -16.15
C ARG A 116 -5.35 0.10 -16.58
N GLU A 117 -4.44 0.92 -16.05
CA GLU A 117 -3.00 0.83 -16.32
C GLU A 117 -2.44 -0.55 -15.96
N PHE A 118 -2.86 -1.13 -14.83
CA PHE A 118 -2.51 -2.49 -14.46
C PHE A 118 -3.03 -3.53 -15.46
N CYS A 119 -4.29 -3.42 -15.89
CA CYS A 119 -4.89 -4.31 -16.87
C CYS A 119 -4.19 -4.24 -18.23
N GLU A 120 -3.86 -3.03 -18.69
CA GLU A 120 -3.10 -2.79 -19.91
C GLU A 120 -1.70 -3.42 -19.82
N TYR A 121 -1.01 -3.22 -18.69
CA TYR A 121 0.32 -3.79 -18.45
C TYR A 121 0.36 -5.32 -18.53
N ILE A 122 -0.65 -6.01 -17.97
CA ILE A 122 -0.69 -7.48 -17.99
C ILE A 122 -1.49 -8.09 -19.15
N GLY A 123 -2.02 -7.26 -20.05
CA GLY A 123 -2.74 -7.71 -21.25
C GLY A 123 -4.12 -8.32 -20.99
N ILE A 124 -4.88 -7.82 -20.02
CA ILE A 124 -6.27 -8.25 -19.76
C ILE A 124 -7.25 -7.08 -19.84
N SER A 125 -8.55 -7.37 -19.99
CA SER A 125 -9.59 -6.33 -19.88
C SER A 125 -9.98 -6.07 -18.42
N GLU A 126 -10.45 -4.85 -18.12
CA GLU A 126 -10.99 -4.50 -16.79
C GLU A 126 -12.14 -5.45 -16.38
N ARG A 127 -12.92 -5.96 -17.33
CA ARG A 127 -13.97 -6.96 -17.08
C ARG A 127 -13.40 -8.27 -16.54
N VAL A 128 -12.29 -8.75 -17.11
CA VAL A 128 -11.60 -9.96 -16.63
C VAL A 128 -11.03 -9.71 -15.23
N PHE A 129 -10.37 -8.57 -15.03
CA PHE A 129 -9.83 -8.17 -13.73
C PHE A 129 -10.91 -8.19 -12.65
N TRP A 130 -12.01 -7.46 -12.84
CA TRP A 130 -13.07 -7.38 -11.84
C TRP A 130 -13.78 -8.71 -11.62
N ARG A 131 -13.96 -9.53 -12.67
CA ARG A 131 -14.50 -10.89 -12.51
C ARG A 131 -13.63 -11.74 -11.60
N VAL A 132 -12.32 -11.72 -11.79
CA VAL A 132 -11.37 -12.47 -10.94
C VAL A 132 -11.35 -11.89 -9.53
N THR A 133 -11.14 -10.59 -9.37
CA THR A 133 -11.11 -9.92 -8.07
C THR A 133 -12.38 -10.19 -7.25
N ASN A 134 -13.56 -10.10 -7.86
CA ASN A 134 -14.84 -10.39 -7.19
C ASN A 134 -14.96 -11.84 -6.70
N GLY A 135 -14.29 -12.79 -7.35
CA GLY A 135 -14.23 -14.19 -6.92
C GLY A 135 -13.39 -14.40 -5.65
N TRP A 136 -12.44 -13.51 -5.37
CA TRP A 136 -11.48 -13.62 -4.26
C TRP A 136 -11.77 -12.67 -3.09
N VAL A 137 -12.80 -11.83 -3.17
CA VAL A 137 -13.19 -10.97 -2.05
C VAL A 137 -13.66 -11.82 -0.88
N ASN A 138 -13.15 -11.52 0.31
CA ASN A 138 -13.53 -12.22 1.52
C ASN A 138 -14.97 -11.85 1.92
N ARG A 139 -15.89 -12.81 1.77
CA ARG A 139 -17.32 -12.62 2.04
C ARG A 139 -17.67 -12.56 3.53
N GLU A 140 -16.77 -12.96 4.42
CA GLU A 140 -16.94 -12.77 5.86
C GLU A 140 -16.69 -11.30 6.24
N LEU A 141 -15.74 -10.65 5.56
CA LEU A 141 -15.37 -9.26 5.81
C LEU A 141 -16.18 -8.26 4.99
N PHE A 142 -16.69 -8.66 3.83
CA PHE A 142 -17.38 -7.76 2.89
C PHE A 142 -18.76 -8.28 2.46
N GLU A 143 -19.70 -7.34 2.29
CA GLU A 143 -21.00 -7.57 1.66
C GLU A 143 -21.01 -6.99 0.25
N ARG A 144 -21.63 -7.72 -0.69
CA ARG A 144 -21.76 -7.27 -2.07
C ARG A 144 -22.88 -6.24 -2.15
N SER A 145 -22.55 -5.02 -2.59
CA SER A 145 -23.52 -4.01 -3.01
C SER A 145 -23.74 -4.07 -4.53
N THR A 146 -24.61 -3.20 -5.05
CA THR A 146 -24.96 -3.12 -6.47
C THR A 146 -23.73 -2.90 -7.36
N SER A 147 -22.78 -2.07 -6.91
CA SER A 147 -21.60 -1.67 -7.69
C SER A 147 -20.26 -1.85 -6.96
N TRP A 148 -20.24 -2.01 -5.64
CA TRP A 148 -19.01 -2.14 -4.85
C TRP A 148 -19.14 -3.13 -3.68
N TRP A 149 -18.03 -3.41 -3.01
CA TRP A 149 -18.00 -4.20 -1.77
C TRP A 149 -17.99 -3.27 -0.55
N LYS A 150 -18.89 -3.52 0.40
CA LYS A 150 -18.99 -2.75 1.64
C LYS A 150 -18.41 -3.56 2.80
N PRO A 151 -17.53 -2.99 3.64
CA PRO A 151 -16.99 -3.70 4.79
C PRO A 151 -18.08 -3.95 5.84
N LYS A 152 -18.04 -5.14 6.46
CA LYS A 152 -18.91 -5.57 7.57
C LYS A 152 -18.31 -5.27 8.95
N PHE A 153 -17.08 -4.77 8.99
CA PHE A 153 -16.33 -4.50 10.21
C PHE A 153 -16.25 -3.00 10.52
N GLU A 154 -16.03 -2.67 11.79
CA GLU A 154 -15.76 -1.31 12.24
C GLU A 154 -14.29 -1.16 12.64
N VAL A 155 -13.60 -0.20 12.04
CA VAL A 155 -12.20 0.07 12.36
C VAL A 155 -12.10 0.78 13.71
N GLY A 156 -11.25 0.29 14.60
CA GLY A 156 -10.89 0.99 15.85
C GLY A 156 -11.77 0.70 17.06
N ARG A 157 -12.67 -0.29 16.98
CA ARG A 157 -13.23 -0.94 18.18
C ARG A 157 -12.15 -1.70 18.96
#